data_AF-A0A7C2B0C0-F1
#
_entry.id   AF-A0A7C2B0C0-F1
#
_cell.length_a   1.000
_cell.length_b   1.000
_cell.length_c   1.000
_cell.angle_alpha   90.00
_cell.angle_beta   90.00
_cell.angle_gamma   90.00
#
_symmetry.space_group_name_H-M   'P 1'
#
loop_
_entity.id
_entity.type
_entity.pdbx_description
1 polymer ?
#
loop_
_entity_poly.entity_id
_entity_poly.type
_entity_poly.pdbx_seq_one_letter_code
_entity_poly.pdbx_strand_id
1 'polypeptide(L)' 'RENPNWPGCYKVKYWYPEWQSIIYGNNDSYLKKILDAGFDGVYLDVIDAFEYFENKIIIDK' A
#
# COMPACT_ATOMS: atom_id res chain seq x y z
N ARG A 1 -9.78 -9.43 3.06
CA ARG A 1 -10.25 -9.58 4.46
C ARG A 1 -9.74 -8.37 5.24
N GLU A 2 -10.59 -7.77 6.06
CA GLU A 2 -10.24 -6.67 6.95
C GLU A 2 -9.25 -7.14 8.04
N ASN A 3 -8.36 -6.25 8.47
CA ASN A 3 -7.44 -6.52 9.57
C ASN A 3 -8.21 -6.44 10.91
N PRO A 4 -8.32 -7.53 11.68
CA PRO A 4 -9.09 -7.52 12.93
C PRO A 4 -8.49 -6.60 14.01
N ASN A 5 -7.19 -6.32 13.93
CA ASN A 5 -6.51 -5.44 14.88
C ASN A 5 -6.57 -3.96 14.45
N TRP A 6 -7.01 -3.68 13.21
CA TRP A 6 -7.04 -2.34 12.61
C TRP A 6 -8.31 -2.19 11.75
N PRO A 7 -9.46 -1.88 12.39
CA PRO A 7 -10.73 -1.71 11.69
C PRO A 7 -10.63 -0.67 10.57
N GLY A 8 -11.21 -0.97 9.41
CA GLY A 8 -11.12 -0.18 8.19
C GLY A 8 -9.88 -0.47 7.33
N CYS A 9 -8.87 -1.16 7.84
CA CYS A 9 -7.65 -1.47 7.10
C CYS A 9 -7.71 -2.85 6.42
N TYR A 10 -7.35 -2.90 5.15
CA TYR A 10 -7.35 -4.13 4.35
C TYR A 10 -5.93 -4.38 3.80
N LYS A 11 -5.47 -5.64 3.82
CA LYS A 11 -4.26 -6.02 3.08
C LYS A 11 -4.54 -5.90 1.58
N VAL A 12 -3.70 -5.16 0.87
CA VAL A 12 -3.82 -4.87 -0.56
C VAL A 12 -2.70 -5.54 -1.34
N LYS A 13 -2.99 -6.04 -2.54
CA LYS A 13 -1.98 -6.54 -3.47
C LYS A 13 -1.24 -5.35 -4.07
N TYR A 14 -0.20 -4.88 -3.39
CA TYR A 14 0.46 -3.62 -3.69
C TYR A 14 1.13 -3.56 -5.07
N TRP A 15 1.34 -4.71 -5.70
CA TRP A 15 1.91 -4.83 -7.04
C TRP A 15 0.89 -4.63 -8.17
N TYR A 16 -0.40 -4.51 -7.87
CA TYR A 16 -1.40 -4.26 -8.91
C TYR A 16 -1.34 -2.80 -9.40
N PRO A 17 -1.33 -2.54 -10.72
CA PRO A 17 -1.25 -1.19 -11.28
C PRO A 17 -2.36 -0.26 -10.77
N GLU A 18 -3.55 -0.79 -10.51
CA GLU A 18 -4.69 -0.03 -9.99
C GLU A 18 -4.46 0.44 -8.56
N TRP A 19 -3.75 -0.32 -7.74
CA TRP A 19 -3.35 0.14 -6.41
C TRP A 19 -2.23 1.18 -6.53
N GLN A 20 -1.24 0.93 -7.38
CA GLN A 20 -0.14 1.87 -7.60
C GLN A 20 -0.63 3.22 -8.11
N SER A 21 -1.64 3.26 -8.99
CA SER A 21 -2.21 4.51 -9.50
C SER A 21 -2.94 5.34 -8.43
N ILE A 22 -3.45 4.72 -7.37
CA ILE A 22 -3.99 5.44 -6.20
C ILE A 22 -2.85 6.13 -5.44
N ILE A 23 -1.69 5.48 -5.34
CA ILE A 23 -0.54 5.98 -4.58
C ILE A 23 0.28 7.00 -5.37
N TYR A 24 0.61 6.74 -6.63
CA TYR A 24 1.53 7.56 -7.43
C TYR A 24 1.23 7.56 -8.95
N GLY A 25 1.96 8.41 -9.69
CA GLY A 25 2.06 8.33 -11.16
C GLY A 25 0.99 9.06 -11.96
N ASN A 26 0.08 9.79 -11.30
CA ASN A 26 -0.93 10.63 -11.96
C ASN A 26 -1.37 11.80 -11.06
N ASN A 27 -2.20 12.69 -11.61
CA ASN A 27 -2.62 13.91 -10.91
C ASN A 27 -3.60 13.69 -9.75
N ASP A 28 -4.29 12.55 -9.72
CA ASP A 28 -5.28 12.22 -8.68
C ASP A 28 -4.68 11.39 -7.53
N SER A 29 -3.42 10.97 -7.69
CA SER A 29 -2.69 10.11 -6.74
C SER A 29 -2.34 10.80 -5.42
N TYR A 30 -2.17 10.01 -4.35
CA TYR A 30 -1.81 10.56 -3.04
C TYR A 30 -0.46 11.27 -3.01
N LEU A 31 0.57 10.73 -3.68
CA LEU A 31 1.87 11.41 -3.75
C LEU A 31 1.75 12.76 -4.46
N LYS A 32 0.91 12.89 -5.50
CA LYS A 32 0.67 14.19 -6.13
C LYS A 32 0.07 15.18 -5.14
N LYS A 33 -0.95 14.76 -4.39
CA LYS A 33 -1.61 15.61 -3.38
C LYS A 33 -0.65 16.06 -2.29
N ILE A 34 0.26 15.19 -1.86
CA ILE A 34 1.28 15.52 -0.86
C ILE A 34 2.29 16.54 -1.40
N LEU A 35 2.76 16.35 -2.64
CA LEU A 35 3.65 17.30 -3.30
C LEU A 35 2.99 18.66 -3.49
N ASP A 36 1.72 18.69 -3.91
CA ASP A 36 0.95 19.93 -4.10
C ASP A 36 0.69 20.68 -2.80
N ALA A 37 0.68 19.96 -1.66
CA ALA A 37 0.60 20.55 -0.33
C ALA A 37 1.94 21.10 0.17
N GLY A 38 3.04 20.93 -0.57
CA GLY A 38 4.35 21.50 -0.26
C GLY A 38 5.17 20.72 0.77
N PHE A 39 4.90 19.43 0.97
CA PHE A 39 5.73 18.57 1.82
C PHE A 39 7.03 18.17 1.11
N ASP A 40 8.14 18.15 1.84
CA ASP A 40 9.46 17.75 1.33
C ASP A 40 9.68 16.23 1.26
N GLY A 41 8.79 15.43 1.84
CA GLY A 41 8.96 13.98 1.91
C GLY A 41 7.74 13.23 2.43
N VAL A 42 7.81 11.90 2.36
CA VAL A 42 6.76 10.99 2.82
C VAL A 42 7.33 9.93 3.74
N TYR A 43 6.53 9.53 4.72
CA TYR A 43 6.76 8.32 5.51
C TYR A 43 5.88 7.20 4.95
N LEU A 44 6.48 6.10 4.53
CA LEU A 44 5.78 4.97 3.93
C LEU A 44 5.63 3.85 4.96
N ASP A 45 4.40 3.61 5.41
CA ASP A 45 4.06 2.55 6.35
C ASP A 45 3.75 1.23 5.63
N VAL A 46 3.79 0.11 6.37
CA VAL A 46 3.35 -1.23 5.91
C VAL A 46 4.23 -1.82 4.79
N ILE A 47 5.52 -1.47 4.77
CA ILE A 47 6.51 -2.04 3.83
C ILE A 47 6.63 -3.56 3.99
N ASP A 48 6.43 -4.08 5.20
CA ASP A 48 6.40 -5.50 5.54
C ASP A 48 5.19 -6.28 4.95
N ALA A 49 4.31 -5.63 4.18
CA ALA A 49 3.18 -6.29 3.53
C ALA A 49 3.59 -7.47 2.64
N PHE A 50 4.80 -7.46 2.07
CA PHE A 50 5.30 -8.56 1.25
C PHE A 50 5.32 -9.89 2.02
N GLU A 51 5.68 -9.86 3.31
CA GLU A 51 5.73 -11.07 4.16
C GLU A 51 4.37 -11.77 4.22
N TYR A 52 3.28 -11.01 4.25
CA TYR A 52 1.92 -11.59 4.28
C TYR A 52 1.59 -12.35 2.98
N PHE A 53 2.10 -11.90 1.83
CA PHE A 53 1.80 -12.50 0.53
C PHE A 53 2.78 -13.60 0.13
N GLU A 54 4.05 -13.50 0.56
CA GLU A 54 5.10 -14.46 0.24
C GLU A 54 5.16 -15.62 1.24
N ASN A 55 4.92 -15.40 2.54
CA ASN A 55 4.92 -16.47 3.55
C ASN A 55 3.77 -17.47 3.36
N LYS A 56 2.78 -17.16 2.51
CA LYS A 56 1.74 -18.14 2.13
C LYS A 56 2.27 -19.27 1.25
N ILE A 57 3.43 -19.12 0.61
CA ILE A 57 3.97 -20.12 -0.32
C ILE A 57 4.55 -21.34 0.42
N ILE A 58 4.87 -21.23 1.72
CA ILE A 58 5.51 -22.32 2.48
C ILE A 58 4.51 -23.32 3.09
N ILE A 59 3.22 -22.97 3.23
CA ILE A 59 2.24 -23.84 3.90
C ILE A 59 1.56 -24.83 2.91
N ASP A 60 1.74 -24.64 1.60
CA ASP A 60 1.19 -25.52 0.55
C ASP A 60 2.22 -26.49 -0.06
N LYS A 61 3.31 -26.82 0.65
CA LYS A 61 4.29 -27.86 0.25
C LYS A 61 4.27 -29.07 1.18
#